data_AF-A0A8T6G0B1-F1
#
_entry.id   AF-A0A8T6G0B1-F1
#
_cell.length_a   1.000
_cell.length_b   1.000
_cell.length_c   1.000
_cell.angle_alpha   90.00
_cell.angle_beta   90.00
_cell.angle_gamma   90.00
#
_symmetry.space_group_name_H-M   'P 1'
#
loop_
_entity.id
_entity.type
_entity.pdbx_description
1 polymer ?
#
loop_
_entity_poly.entity_id
_entity_poly.type
_entity_poly.pdbx_seq_one_letter_code
_entity_poly.pdbx_strand_id
1 'polypeptide(L)'
;MLRSLYILALVLLACGKDSPAPTAPAGKGVATEAAPAAPQHLRVEALTDTSALVAWDGVEGATDYDVNYKAVGGKWTNRPHRGASQIHTTIWGLTPDTQYRWAVRAENRDGPSAWVFGDNFTTLADTVATTPADQFDIDLVFLDHFSDTKLTARQRALVRKAADRWEEVIVGDVEDVFHDGNAGWHTYRVRNYRDGKAYADSIRITGHIDDVRIYVRVRDNVNNAFIAAVGIELTRRISWDDASSEFTSSGLVELYDNHIPPDDATFFVVALHEIGHILGISHKGFLRSGYFRPLDIAGMSSHTDETHFVGPSAVKHFDLMGGRQYRGDKVPMRGFSHWNANPLRNDIMASRINLGAGISLVTVGALSDLGYEVNFGAADDVELEWDHGSGKATIHHHHPHYVRVAPPQ
;
A
#
# COMPACT_ATOMS: atom_id res chain seq x y z
N MET A 1 17.00 61.12 -8.64
CA MET A 1 15.57 61.46 -8.85
C MET A 1 14.87 61.51 -7.49
N LEU A 2 13.55 61.76 -7.47
CA LEU A 2 12.68 61.96 -6.30
C LEU A 2 12.95 60.95 -5.15
N ARG A 3 12.96 61.25 -3.83
CA ARG A 3 12.25 62.21 -2.94
C ARG A 3 10.72 62.06 -2.87
N SER A 4 10.18 61.61 -1.73
CA SER A 4 8.92 62.05 -1.05
C SER A 4 8.45 61.02 -0.01
N LEU A 5 7.70 61.28 1.08
CA LEU A 5 7.32 62.45 1.95
C LEU A 5 6.39 61.82 3.05
N TYR A 6 6.18 62.25 4.31
CA TYR A 6 6.76 63.24 5.25
C TYR A 6 6.29 62.86 6.70
N ILE A 7 6.93 63.28 7.82
CA ILE A 7 6.61 64.43 8.72
C ILE A 7 5.14 64.44 9.23
N LEU A 8 4.76 64.61 10.52
CA LEU A 8 5.26 65.39 11.69
C LEU A 8 5.05 64.55 13.01
N ALA A 9 5.54 64.83 14.24
CA ALA A 9 5.64 66.12 14.94
C ALA A 9 6.63 66.21 16.14
N LEU A 10 6.88 67.46 16.57
CA LEU A 10 7.53 67.94 17.81
C LEU A 10 6.46 68.10 18.95
N VAL A 11 6.69 68.50 20.22
CA VAL A 11 7.66 69.44 20.81
C VAL A 11 7.69 69.37 22.37
N LEU A 12 8.86 69.63 23.02
CA LEU A 12 9.10 70.10 24.42
C LEU A 12 8.46 69.29 25.61
N LEU A 13 8.79 69.49 26.90
CA LEU A 13 9.71 70.38 27.65
C LEU A 13 10.38 69.59 28.82
N ALA A 14 11.42 70.14 29.46
CA ALA A 14 12.21 69.44 30.50
C ALA A 14 11.95 69.91 31.95
N CYS A 15 12.12 69.01 32.91
CA CYS A 15 12.81 69.24 34.20
C CYS A 15 13.18 67.88 34.83
N GLY A 16 14.07 67.84 35.83
CA GLY A 16 14.49 66.58 36.49
C GLY A 16 14.47 66.65 38.02
N LYS A 17 14.51 65.48 38.67
CA LYS A 17 15.04 65.23 40.04
C LYS A 17 14.99 63.73 40.42
N ASP A 18 16.12 63.28 40.95
CA ASP A 18 16.46 62.16 41.84
C ASP A 18 15.43 61.06 42.23
N SER A 19 15.96 59.82 42.19
CA SER A 19 15.63 58.63 43.01
C SER A 19 14.33 57.83 42.73
N PRO A 20 14.29 56.53 43.11
CA PRO A 20 15.37 55.61 43.48
C PRO A 20 15.59 54.50 42.43
N ALA A 21 16.57 53.61 42.63
CA ALA A 21 16.77 52.45 41.75
C ALA A 21 15.65 51.40 41.90
N PRO A 22 15.04 50.90 40.81
CA PRO A 22 14.11 49.78 40.88
C PRO A 22 14.85 48.48 41.24
N THR A 23 14.27 47.70 42.14
CA THR A 23 14.80 46.39 42.57
C THR A 23 14.91 45.41 41.40
N ALA A 24 15.96 44.58 41.41
CA ALA A 24 16.11 43.49 40.44
C ALA A 24 14.87 42.57 40.47
N PRO A 25 14.29 42.21 39.31
CA PRO A 25 13.23 41.20 39.27
C PRO A 25 13.79 39.86 39.76
N ALA A 26 12.98 39.13 40.52
CA ALA A 26 13.35 37.80 41.00
C ALA A 26 13.76 36.91 39.80
N GLY A 27 14.88 36.19 39.94
CA GLY A 27 15.37 35.32 38.90
C GLY A 27 14.30 34.29 38.53
N LYS A 28 13.87 34.28 37.26
CA LYS A 28 13.19 33.11 36.71
C LYS A 28 14.14 31.94 36.89
N GLY A 29 13.77 30.98 37.74
CA GLY A 29 14.52 29.74 37.85
C GLY A 29 14.64 29.13 36.46
N VAL A 30 15.87 28.92 36.00
CA VAL A 30 16.09 28.05 34.84
C VAL A 30 15.66 26.68 35.31
N ALA A 31 14.53 26.19 34.80
CA ALA A 31 14.18 24.79 34.91
C ALA A 31 15.27 24.02 34.18
N THR A 32 16.22 23.45 34.92
CA THR A 32 17.20 22.53 34.36
C THR A 32 16.44 21.32 33.90
N GLU A 33 16.25 21.24 32.60
CA GLU A 33 15.70 20.10 31.90
C GLU A 33 16.43 18.84 32.38
N ALA A 34 15.67 17.90 32.93
CA ALA A 34 16.19 16.66 33.46
C ALA A 34 15.97 15.54 32.43
N ALA A 35 16.59 14.38 32.65
CA ALA A 35 16.17 13.17 31.96
C ALA A 35 14.64 12.97 32.15
N PRO A 36 13.92 12.50 31.11
CA PRO A 36 12.46 12.48 31.10
C PRO A 36 11.90 11.46 32.09
N ALA A 37 10.59 11.49 32.32
CA ALA A 37 9.93 10.47 33.12
C ALA A 37 9.96 9.09 32.42
N ALA A 38 9.74 8.03 33.19
CA ALA A 38 9.54 6.70 32.63
C ALA A 38 8.16 6.64 31.91
N PRO A 39 8.05 6.08 30.69
CA PRO A 39 6.78 5.99 29.96
C PRO A 39 5.71 5.19 30.71
N GLN A 40 4.44 5.53 30.48
CA GLN A 40 3.28 4.93 31.18
C GLN A 40 2.28 4.34 30.18
N HIS A 41 1.33 3.55 30.70
CA HIS A 41 0.27 2.86 29.95
C HIS A 41 0.76 2.14 28.68
N LEU A 42 1.90 1.44 28.83
CA LEU A 42 2.45 0.52 27.83
C LEU A 42 1.40 -0.55 27.52
N ARG A 43 1.11 -0.74 26.24
CA ARG A 43 0.05 -1.62 25.73
C ARG A 43 0.43 -2.19 24.37
N VAL A 44 -0.20 -3.31 24.02
CA VAL A 44 -0.09 -3.91 22.68
C VAL A 44 -1.43 -3.66 21.98
N GLU A 45 -1.43 -2.90 20.88
CA GLU A 45 -2.64 -2.43 20.22
C GLU A 45 -3.07 -3.35 19.05
N ALA A 46 -2.12 -4.09 18.45
CA ALA A 46 -2.39 -5.11 17.44
C ALA A 46 -1.28 -6.16 17.40
N LEU A 47 -1.62 -7.37 16.94
CA LEU A 47 -0.73 -8.52 16.79
C LEU A 47 -1.00 -9.20 15.45
N THR A 48 0.06 -9.73 14.83
CA THR A 48 -0.02 -10.77 13.80
C THR A 48 0.82 -11.98 14.23
N ASP A 49 0.95 -12.95 13.34
CA ASP A 49 1.97 -14.01 13.29
C ASP A 49 3.42 -13.50 13.49
N THR A 50 3.79 -12.42 12.81
CA THR A 50 5.19 -11.98 12.62
C THR A 50 5.41 -10.52 13.01
N SER A 51 4.39 -9.84 13.54
CA SER A 51 4.47 -8.45 13.98
C SER A 51 3.66 -8.14 15.25
N ALA A 52 4.04 -7.08 15.96
CA ALA A 52 3.33 -6.55 17.12
C ALA A 52 3.39 -5.02 17.16
N LEU A 53 2.23 -4.37 17.17
CA LEU A 53 2.10 -2.93 17.37
C LEU A 53 2.07 -2.65 18.88
N VAL A 54 3.11 -1.99 19.37
CA VAL A 54 3.24 -1.63 20.78
C VAL A 54 3.19 -0.12 20.97
N ALA A 55 2.49 0.36 21.99
CA ALA A 55 2.22 1.77 22.25
C ALA A 55 2.37 2.12 23.73
N TRP A 56 2.52 3.42 24.01
CA TRP A 56 2.69 3.99 25.35
C TRP A 56 2.09 5.41 25.37
N ASP A 57 2.17 6.08 26.52
CA ASP A 57 1.76 7.48 26.67
C ASP A 57 2.93 8.46 26.50
N GLY A 58 2.62 9.63 25.94
CA GLY A 58 3.60 10.69 25.70
C GLY A 58 4.20 11.26 26.98
N VAL A 59 5.54 11.34 27.02
CA VAL A 59 6.31 11.85 28.16
C VAL A 59 6.76 13.29 27.91
N GLU A 60 6.43 14.19 28.84
CA GLU A 60 6.91 15.58 28.81
C GLU A 60 8.44 15.64 28.92
N GLY A 61 9.06 16.49 28.10
CA GLY A 61 10.52 16.65 28.03
C GLY A 61 11.26 15.53 27.28
N ALA A 62 10.58 14.52 26.73
CA ALA A 62 11.19 13.55 25.83
C ALA A 62 11.45 14.17 24.44
N THR A 63 12.55 13.78 23.80
CA THR A 63 12.81 14.07 22.38
C THR A 63 12.68 12.82 21.50
N ASP A 64 12.91 11.64 22.06
CA ASP A 64 12.65 10.34 21.41
C ASP A 64 12.25 9.28 22.46
N TYR A 65 12.00 8.06 21.99
CA TYR A 65 11.87 6.85 22.81
C TYR A 65 12.83 5.78 22.31
N ASP A 66 13.13 4.81 23.17
CA ASP A 66 13.98 3.67 22.86
C ASP A 66 13.19 2.40 23.22
N VAL A 67 13.07 1.45 22.29
CA VAL A 67 12.20 0.27 22.41
C VAL A 67 13.05 -0.99 22.31
N ASN A 68 12.92 -1.91 23.26
CA ASN A 68 13.63 -3.20 23.26
C ASN A 68 12.63 -4.35 23.30
N TYR A 69 12.89 -5.42 22.56
CA TYR A 69 12.05 -6.62 22.53
C TYR A 69 12.88 -7.90 22.45
N LYS A 70 12.27 -9.04 22.82
CA LYS A 70 12.84 -10.38 22.62
C LYS A 70 11.81 -11.48 22.80
N ALA A 71 12.04 -12.63 22.17
CA ALA A 71 11.35 -13.86 22.56
C ALA A 71 11.70 -14.22 24.02
N VAL A 72 10.79 -14.90 24.73
CA VAL A 72 11.06 -15.43 26.07
C VAL A 72 12.26 -16.39 26.01
N GLY A 73 13.27 -16.15 26.86
CA GLY A 73 14.56 -16.86 26.82
C GLY A 73 15.59 -16.28 25.82
N GLY A 74 15.17 -15.44 24.86
CA GLY A 74 16.04 -14.88 23.83
C GLY A 74 16.98 -13.74 24.26
N LYS A 75 17.70 -13.20 23.28
CA LYS A 75 18.52 -11.97 23.37
C LYS A 75 17.66 -10.73 23.11
N TRP A 76 18.00 -9.60 23.71
CA TRP A 76 17.35 -8.31 23.47
C TRP A 76 17.75 -7.73 22.11
N THR A 77 16.76 -7.26 21.36
CA THR A 77 16.91 -6.50 20.11
C THR A 77 16.29 -5.13 20.28
N ASN A 78 17.03 -4.08 19.90
CA ASN A 78 16.51 -2.73 19.84
C ASN A 78 15.63 -2.56 18.59
N ARG A 79 14.45 -1.96 18.76
CA ARG A 79 13.58 -1.49 17.68
C ARG A 79 13.74 0.05 17.58
N PRO A 80 14.42 0.56 16.54
CA PRO A 80 14.60 2.00 16.39
C PRO A 80 13.26 2.74 16.28
N HIS A 81 13.10 3.77 17.10
CA HIS A 81 12.00 4.73 17.07
C HIS A 81 12.51 6.11 16.60
N ARG A 82 11.62 7.06 16.26
CA ARG A 82 11.99 8.40 15.77
C ARG A 82 11.01 9.52 16.18
N GLY A 83 11.40 10.27 17.21
CA GLY A 83 10.80 11.55 17.62
C GLY A 83 9.61 11.41 18.57
N ALA A 84 9.63 12.16 19.68
CA ALA A 84 8.69 12.01 20.79
C ALA A 84 7.19 12.28 20.50
N SER A 85 6.83 12.79 19.31
CA SER A 85 5.44 12.87 18.85
C SER A 85 4.86 11.52 18.43
N GLN A 86 5.71 10.54 18.11
CA GLN A 86 5.30 9.16 17.93
C GLN A 86 5.39 8.44 19.28
N ILE A 87 4.33 7.73 19.65
CA ILE A 87 4.15 7.05 20.96
C ILE A 87 3.77 5.57 20.77
N HIS A 88 4.15 5.02 19.62
CA HIS A 88 3.94 3.63 19.24
C HIS A 88 4.98 3.20 18.19
N THR A 89 5.31 1.92 18.15
CA THR A 89 6.08 1.32 17.05
C THR A 89 5.60 -0.09 16.78
N THR A 90 5.65 -0.50 15.52
CA THR A 90 5.42 -1.89 15.14
C THR A 90 6.74 -2.62 15.13
N ILE A 91 6.84 -3.68 15.92
CA ILE A 91 7.93 -4.64 15.92
C ILE A 91 7.61 -5.66 14.82
N TRP A 92 8.60 -6.00 13.98
CA TRP A 92 8.46 -6.88 12.81
C TRP A 92 9.55 -7.95 12.83
N GLY A 93 9.35 -9.05 12.11
CA GLY A 93 10.30 -10.17 12.09
C GLY A 93 10.23 -10.98 13.39
N LEU A 94 9.02 -11.08 13.93
CA LEU A 94 8.71 -11.99 15.03
C LEU A 94 8.44 -13.39 14.47
N THR A 95 8.59 -14.40 15.32
CA THR A 95 8.24 -15.79 15.01
C THR A 95 6.78 -16.03 15.39
N PRO A 96 5.99 -16.79 14.61
CA PRO A 96 4.64 -17.21 14.99
C PRO A 96 4.60 -18.03 16.30
N ASP A 97 3.43 -18.08 16.94
CA ASP A 97 3.14 -18.76 18.23
C ASP A 97 4.22 -18.58 19.32
N THR A 98 4.87 -17.41 19.35
CA THR A 98 6.05 -17.16 20.19
C THR A 98 5.76 -16.04 21.19
N GLN A 99 5.99 -16.30 22.47
CA GLN A 99 5.84 -15.26 23.50
C GLN A 99 7.05 -14.32 23.49
N TYR A 100 6.76 -13.01 23.46
CA TYR A 100 7.73 -11.93 23.52
C TYR A 100 7.62 -11.13 24.82
N ARG A 101 8.77 -10.61 25.25
CA ARG A 101 8.91 -9.56 26.26
C ARG A 101 9.35 -8.28 25.57
N TRP A 102 8.83 -7.14 25.99
CA TRP A 102 9.22 -5.83 25.47
C TRP A 102 9.31 -4.78 26.58
N ALA A 103 10.03 -3.70 26.30
CA ALA A 103 10.22 -2.57 27.20
C ALA A 103 10.42 -1.27 26.41
N VAL A 104 10.06 -0.14 27.02
CA VAL A 104 10.25 1.22 26.48
C VAL A 104 10.91 2.11 27.53
N ARG A 105 11.69 3.09 27.07
CA ARG A 105 12.09 4.28 27.84
C ARG A 105 11.96 5.53 26.98
N ALA A 106 11.75 6.68 27.61
CA ALA A 106 11.89 7.99 26.98
C ALA A 106 13.35 8.46 27.02
N GLU A 107 13.78 9.25 26.03
CA GLU A 107 15.12 9.84 25.96
C GLU A 107 15.08 11.34 25.62
N ASN A 108 15.98 12.11 26.23
CA ASN A 108 16.33 13.46 25.78
C ASN A 108 17.85 13.69 25.88
N ARG A 109 18.30 14.92 25.57
CA ARG A 109 19.73 15.30 25.61
C ARG A 109 20.39 15.12 26.98
N ASP A 110 19.60 15.21 28.06
CA ASP A 110 20.04 15.19 29.46
C ASP A 110 20.02 13.75 30.02
N GLY A 111 19.33 12.82 29.35
CA GLY A 111 19.55 11.38 29.47
C GLY A 111 18.37 10.50 29.06
N PRO A 112 18.56 9.17 29.07
CA PRO A 112 17.48 8.20 29.04
C PRO A 112 16.79 8.07 30.42
N SER A 113 15.49 7.83 30.40
CA SER A 113 14.71 7.40 31.56
C SER A 113 14.88 5.89 31.85
N ALA A 114 14.26 5.41 32.93
CA ALA A 114 14.27 4.00 33.28
C ALA A 114 13.43 3.16 32.29
N TRP A 115 13.90 1.94 31.97
CA TRP A 115 13.14 0.97 31.19
C TRP A 115 11.89 0.50 31.95
N VAL A 116 10.72 0.67 31.33
CA VAL A 116 9.44 0.11 31.78
C VAL A 116 9.11 -1.07 30.88
N PHE A 117 8.73 -2.21 31.48
CA PHE A 117 8.25 -3.37 30.74
C PHE A 117 6.75 -3.21 30.47
N GLY A 118 6.33 -3.49 29.24
CA GLY A 118 4.92 -3.74 28.94
C GLY A 118 4.55 -5.19 29.25
N ASP A 119 3.26 -5.51 29.17
CA ASP A 119 2.80 -6.89 29.29
C ASP A 119 3.39 -7.77 28.18
N ASN A 120 3.77 -9.00 28.54
CA ASN A 120 4.19 -9.99 27.54
C ASN A 120 3.03 -10.25 26.57
N PHE A 121 3.35 -10.38 25.29
CA PHE A 121 2.40 -10.80 24.26
C PHE A 121 2.88 -12.09 23.59
N THR A 122 1.96 -12.85 23.02
CA THR A 122 2.27 -13.96 22.12
C THR A 122 1.83 -13.53 20.72
N THR A 123 2.66 -13.75 19.72
CA THR A 123 2.24 -13.62 18.31
C THR A 123 1.11 -14.60 18.02
N LEU A 124 0.38 -14.36 16.92
CA LEU A 124 -0.60 -15.35 16.48
C LEU A 124 0.12 -16.62 15.99
N ALA A 125 -0.59 -17.74 15.99
CA ALA A 125 -0.12 -18.92 15.26
C ALA A 125 -0.09 -18.60 13.76
N ASP A 126 0.79 -19.29 13.03
CA ASP A 126 0.85 -19.17 11.57
C ASP A 126 -0.42 -19.79 10.95
N THR A 127 -1.19 -18.99 10.21
CA THR A 127 -2.50 -19.40 9.67
C THR A 127 -2.42 -20.04 8.30
N VAL A 128 -1.24 -20.04 7.66
CA VAL A 128 -0.96 -20.75 6.39
C VAL A 128 -1.37 -22.23 6.47
N ALA A 129 -1.24 -22.85 7.64
CA ALA A 129 -1.53 -24.26 7.90
C ALA A 129 -3.03 -24.67 7.86
N THR A 130 -3.88 -24.02 7.05
CA THR A 130 -5.29 -24.42 6.81
C THR A 130 -5.74 -24.40 5.34
N THR A 131 -5.02 -23.74 4.43
CA THR A 131 -5.09 -24.03 2.99
C THR A 131 -4.41 -25.38 2.74
N PRO A 132 -4.85 -26.22 1.79
CA PRO A 132 -3.98 -27.25 1.24
C PRO A 132 -2.81 -26.53 0.56
N ALA A 133 -1.56 -26.81 0.96
CA ALA A 133 -0.34 -26.22 0.41
C ALA A 133 -0.03 -26.77 -1.00
N ASP A 134 -1.00 -26.55 -1.89
CA ASP A 134 -1.09 -26.94 -3.30
C ASP A 134 -2.02 -25.93 -4.07
N GLN A 135 -2.37 -24.75 -3.51
CA GLN A 135 -3.44 -23.84 -4.00
C GLN A 135 -3.20 -22.35 -3.69
N PHE A 136 -3.37 -21.53 -4.73
CA PHE A 136 -3.09 -20.09 -4.72
C PHE A 136 -3.83 -19.26 -3.64
N ASP A 137 -3.05 -18.57 -2.78
CA ASP A 137 -3.48 -17.69 -1.67
C ASP A 137 -3.23 -16.18 -1.91
N ILE A 138 -3.96 -15.32 -1.20
CA ILE A 138 -3.68 -13.89 -1.08
C ILE A 138 -3.90 -13.38 0.37
N ASP A 139 -2.89 -13.45 1.23
CA ASP A 139 -2.93 -12.83 2.56
C ASP A 139 -3.12 -11.29 2.52
N LEU A 140 -4.03 -10.76 3.35
CA LEU A 140 -4.42 -9.34 3.39
C LEU A 140 -4.07 -8.66 4.73
N VAL A 141 -2.90 -8.05 4.80
CA VAL A 141 -2.41 -7.35 5.99
C VAL A 141 -2.90 -5.90 6.02
N PHE A 142 -3.95 -5.63 6.79
CA PHE A 142 -4.48 -4.26 6.98
C PHE A 142 -3.67 -3.44 8.00
N LEU A 143 -3.13 -2.32 7.54
CA LEU A 143 -2.09 -1.52 8.22
C LEU A 143 -2.65 -0.33 9.02
N ASP A 144 -3.62 -0.61 9.88
CA ASP A 144 -4.43 0.34 10.67
C ASP A 144 -3.69 1.32 11.61
N HIS A 145 -2.36 1.25 11.70
CA HIS A 145 -1.51 2.10 12.54
C HIS A 145 -0.66 3.09 11.75
N PHE A 146 -0.47 2.84 10.45
CA PHE A 146 0.17 3.81 9.54
C PHE A 146 -0.75 4.98 9.16
N SER A 147 -2.03 4.91 9.57
CA SER A 147 -3.11 5.81 9.16
C SER A 147 -3.94 6.26 10.35
N ASP A 148 -4.49 7.47 10.30
CA ASP A 148 -5.52 7.92 11.25
C ASP A 148 -6.93 7.54 10.76
N THR A 149 -7.16 7.62 9.46
CA THR A 149 -8.33 7.08 8.77
C THR A 149 -8.20 5.57 8.60
N LYS A 150 -9.25 4.82 8.93
CA LYS A 150 -9.26 3.34 8.86
C LYS A 150 -10.38 2.87 7.94
N LEU A 151 -10.14 1.78 7.21
CA LEU A 151 -11.20 1.15 6.42
C LEU A 151 -12.30 0.59 7.34
N THR A 152 -13.56 0.77 6.94
CA THR A 152 -14.69 0.11 7.61
C THR A 152 -14.59 -1.41 7.45
N ALA A 153 -15.21 -2.16 8.37
CA ALA A 153 -15.31 -3.62 8.23
C ALA A 153 -15.96 -4.03 6.88
N ARG A 154 -16.90 -3.23 6.36
CA ARG A 154 -17.52 -3.43 5.05
C ARG A 154 -16.49 -3.30 3.92
N GLN A 155 -15.71 -2.23 3.90
CA GLN A 155 -14.66 -2.03 2.89
C GLN A 155 -13.60 -3.14 2.93
N ARG A 156 -13.17 -3.59 4.12
CA ARG A 156 -12.24 -4.73 4.25
C ARG A 156 -12.79 -6.01 3.65
N ALA A 157 -14.07 -6.31 3.91
CA ALA A 157 -14.76 -7.45 3.30
C ALA A 157 -14.87 -7.33 1.77
N LEU A 158 -14.89 -6.11 1.20
CA LEU A 158 -14.84 -5.90 -0.26
C LEU A 158 -13.43 -6.06 -0.82
N VAL A 159 -12.36 -5.76 -0.07
CA VAL A 159 -10.98 -6.08 -0.49
C VAL A 159 -10.75 -7.60 -0.43
N ARG A 160 -11.20 -8.29 0.63
CA ARG A 160 -11.15 -9.76 0.71
C ARG A 160 -11.94 -10.38 -0.45
N LYS A 161 -13.18 -9.96 -0.69
CA LYS A 161 -13.96 -10.37 -1.88
C LYS A 161 -13.26 -10.10 -3.23
N ALA A 162 -12.42 -9.07 -3.31
CA ALA A 162 -11.66 -8.78 -4.51
C ALA A 162 -10.45 -9.72 -4.66
N ALA A 163 -9.80 -10.11 -3.57
CA ALA A 163 -8.79 -11.17 -3.54
C ALA A 163 -9.41 -12.56 -3.86
N ASP A 164 -10.56 -12.90 -3.25
CA ASP A 164 -11.29 -14.16 -3.49
C ASP A 164 -11.52 -14.37 -5.00
N ARG A 165 -11.82 -13.28 -5.72
CA ARG A 165 -12.11 -13.30 -7.16
C ARG A 165 -10.87 -13.51 -8.04
N TRP A 166 -9.66 -13.29 -7.51
CA TRP A 166 -8.40 -13.65 -8.18
C TRP A 166 -7.94 -15.07 -7.81
N GLU A 167 -8.19 -15.55 -6.59
CA GLU A 167 -8.02 -16.96 -6.19
C GLU A 167 -9.00 -17.92 -6.92
N GLU A 168 -10.15 -17.41 -7.39
CA GLU A 168 -11.00 -18.16 -8.34
C GLU A 168 -10.33 -18.33 -9.74
N VAL A 169 -9.38 -17.45 -10.08
CA VAL A 169 -8.80 -17.29 -11.42
C VAL A 169 -7.40 -17.90 -11.52
N ILE A 170 -6.54 -17.70 -10.53
CA ILE A 170 -5.24 -18.39 -10.38
C ILE A 170 -5.48 -19.57 -9.44
N VAL A 171 -5.07 -20.78 -9.84
CA VAL A 171 -5.47 -22.03 -9.16
C VAL A 171 -4.32 -22.99 -8.89
N GLY A 172 -3.10 -22.67 -9.34
CA GLY A 172 -1.89 -23.40 -9.02
C GLY A 172 -0.97 -22.60 -8.10
N ASP A 173 -0.41 -23.33 -7.14
CA ASP A 173 0.62 -22.98 -6.16
C ASP A 173 1.83 -22.20 -6.74
N VAL A 174 2.33 -21.20 -6.00
CA VAL A 174 3.61 -20.50 -6.27
C VAL A 174 4.58 -20.69 -5.10
N GLU A 175 5.88 -20.79 -5.40
CA GLU A 175 6.94 -21.09 -4.42
C GLU A 175 6.98 -20.13 -3.22
N ASP A 176 6.60 -20.67 -2.05
CA ASP A 176 6.70 -20.10 -0.70
C ASP A 176 7.99 -19.31 -0.46
N VAL A 177 7.89 -18.01 -0.12
CA VAL A 177 9.07 -17.17 0.18
C VAL A 177 9.19 -16.83 1.66
N PHE A 178 10.41 -16.94 2.19
CA PHE A 178 10.71 -16.52 3.56
C PHE A 178 11.49 -15.21 3.62
N HIS A 179 10.88 -14.19 4.20
CA HIS A 179 11.52 -12.91 4.50
C HIS A 179 12.04 -12.87 5.95
N ASP A 180 13.37 -12.93 6.10
CA ASP A 180 14.06 -12.81 7.38
C ASP A 180 13.89 -11.43 8.07
N GLY A 181 13.36 -10.45 7.34
CA GLY A 181 13.22 -9.08 7.82
C GLY A 181 14.56 -8.37 8.01
N ASN A 182 15.55 -8.55 7.13
CA ASN A 182 16.74 -7.69 7.09
C ASN A 182 16.54 -6.38 6.30
N ALA A 183 17.33 -5.36 6.64
CA ALA A 183 17.05 -3.97 6.27
C ALA A 183 17.46 -3.55 4.84
N GLY A 184 17.87 -4.50 3.99
CA GLY A 184 18.38 -4.22 2.64
C GLY A 184 17.29 -3.86 1.64
N TRP A 185 16.35 -4.80 1.39
CA TRP A 185 15.49 -4.76 0.20
C TRP A 185 13.99 -4.92 0.50
N HIS A 186 13.62 -5.76 1.48
CA HIS A 186 12.22 -6.12 1.78
C HIS A 186 11.49 -5.06 2.65
N THR A 187 11.48 -3.79 2.21
CA THR A 187 10.78 -2.69 2.89
C THR A 187 10.10 -1.69 1.95
N TYR A 188 8.83 -1.36 2.22
CA TYR A 188 8.17 -0.22 1.58
C TYR A 188 8.37 1.04 2.42
N ARG A 189 9.23 1.96 1.94
CA ARG A 189 9.42 3.30 2.52
C ARG A 189 8.20 4.19 2.25
N VAL A 190 7.36 4.41 3.25
CA VAL A 190 6.12 5.19 3.17
C VAL A 190 6.29 6.58 3.79
N ARG A 191 5.28 7.45 3.62
CA ARG A 191 5.19 8.75 4.30
C ARG A 191 3.83 8.89 4.96
N ASN A 192 3.83 9.06 6.27
CA ASN A 192 2.64 9.32 7.07
C ASN A 192 2.51 10.83 7.30
N TYR A 193 1.29 11.36 7.46
CA TYR A 193 1.05 12.75 7.85
C TYR A 193 0.26 12.78 9.16
N ARG A 194 0.83 13.40 10.20
CA ARG A 194 0.20 13.63 11.52
C ARG A 194 0.50 15.06 11.95
N ASP A 195 -0.45 15.73 12.61
CA ASP A 195 -0.34 17.14 13.08
C ASP A 195 0.19 18.14 12.01
N GLY A 196 -0.19 17.93 10.74
CA GLY A 196 0.25 18.76 9.61
C GLY A 196 1.71 18.56 9.19
N LYS A 197 2.43 17.58 9.74
CA LYS A 197 3.83 17.26 9.44
C LYS A 197 3.96 15.89 8.75
N ALA A 198 4.91 15.80 7.83
CA ALA A 198 5.25 14.54 7.15
C ALA A 198 6.33 13.78 7.93
N TYR A 199 6.11 12.50 8.16
CA TYR A 199 7.06 11.59 8.81
C TYR A 199 7.38 10.43 7.86
N ALA A 200 8.66 10.03 7.81
CA ALA A 200 9.13 8.92 6.98
C ALA A 200 9.16 7.63 7.81
N ASP A 201 8.56 6.57 7.28
CA ASP A 201 8.33 5.30 7.97
C ASP A 201 8.53 4.13 6.99
N SER A 202 8.56 2.89 7.50
CA SER A 202 8.75 1.70 6.68
C SER A 202 7.89 0.52 7.11
N ILE A 203 7.01 0.09 6.21
CA ILE A 203 6.44 -1.25 6.25
C ILE A 203 7.58 -2.23 5.94
N ARG A 204 7.67 -3.32 6.71
CA ARG A 204 8.69 -4.34 6.54
C ARG A 204 8.01 -5.64 6.17
N ILE A 205 8.48 -6.27 5.10
CA ILE A 205 7.96 -7.57 4.68
C ILE A 205 8.74 -8.61 5.48
N THR A 206 8.04 -9.49 6.20
CA THR A 206 8.61 -10.45 7.15
C THR A 206 7.77 -11.72 7.22
N GLY A 207 8.39 -12.85 7.59
CA GLY A 207 7.71 -14.13 7.75
C GLY A 207 7.74 -15.00 6.50
N HIS A 208 7.04 -16.13 6.55
CA HIS A 208 6.62 -16.86 5.36
C HIS A 208 5.55 -16.06 4.62
N ILE A 209 5.61 -16.08 3.31
CA ILE A 209 4.51 -15.74 2.41
C ILE A 209 4.29 -16.97 1.55
N ASP A 210 3.15 -17.61 1.80
CA ASP A 210 2.46 -18.43 0.83
C ASP A 210 1.94 -17.49 -0.27
N ASP A 211 2.14 -17.85 -1.54
CA ASP A 211 1.84 -17.06 -2.75
C ASP A 211 2.11 -15.52 -2.68
N VAL A 212 1.12 -14.72 -2.22
CA VAL A 212 1.12 -13.24 -2.36
C VAL A 212 0.57 -12.49 -1.14
N ARG A 213 1.44 -11.85 -0.35
CA ARG A 213 1.00 -10.95 0.76
C ARG A 213 0.74 -9.52 0.30
N ILE A 214 -0.50 -9.06 0.45
CA ILE A 214 -0.94 -7.69 0.11
C ILE A 214 -1.15 -6.84 1.36
N TYR A 215 -0.30 -5.82 1.50
CA TYR A 215 -0.42 -4.81 2.55
C TYR A 215 -1.41 -3.72 2.13
N VAL A 216 -2.41 -3.42 2.96
CA VAL A 216 -3.49 -2.45 2.66
C VAL A 216 -3.52 -1.34 3.70
N ARG A 217 -3.34 -0.08 3.28
CA ARG A 217 -3.38 1.10 4.16
C ARG A 217 -4.23 2.22 3.60
N VAL A 218 -4.64 3.15 4.46
CA VAL A 218 -5.09 4.50 4.06
C VAL A 218 -3.89 5.46 4.12
N ARG A 219 -3.94 6.56 3.39
CA ARG A 219 -2.91 7.60 3.41
C ARG A 219 -3.56 8.97 3.58
N ASP A 220 -3.41 9.49 4.80
CA ASP A 220 -4.08 10.69 5.28
C ASP A 220 -3.44 11.99 4.79
N ASN A 221 -4.24 13.06 4.76
CA ASN A 221 -3.81 14.47 4.69
C ASN A 221 -2.89 14.80 3.50
N VAL A 222 -3.04 14.11 2.37
CA VAL A 222 -2.27 14.41 1.17
C VAL A 222 -2.91 15.61 0.43
N ASN A 223 -2.28 16.78 0.56
CA ASN A 223 -2.55 17.96 -0.28
C ASN A 223 -2.10 17.70 -1.74
N ASN A 224 -2.82 16.84 -2.47
CA ASN A 224 -2.63 16.66 -3.90
C ASN A 224 -3.73 17.39 -4.70
N ALA A 225 -3.35 18.00 -5.81
CA ALA A 225 -4.22 18.88 -6.61
C ALA A 225 -4.98 18.15 -7.74
N PHE A 226 -4.80 16.83 -7.88
CA PHE A 226 -5.41 16.05 -8.95
C PHE A 226 -6.85 15.65 -8.64
N ILE A 227 -7.79 16.56 -8.92
CA ILE A 227 -9.22 16.25 -8.96
C ILE A 227 -9.47 15.31 -10.16
N ALA A 228 -9.67 14.02 -9.87
CA ALA A 228 -10.23 13.00 -10.75
C ALA A 228 -9.59 12.84 -12.16
N ALA A 229 -8.44 12.18 -12.22
CA ALA A 229 -8.31 11.08 -13.18
C ALA A 229 -8.98 9.85 -12.54
N VAL A 230 -9.92 9.18 -13.22
CA VAL A 230 -10.80 8.18 -12.57
C VAL A 230 -10.01 6.95 -12.12
N GLY A 231 -9.66 6.96 -10.84
CA GLY A 231 -8.79 6.02 -10.14
C GLY A 231 -8.42 6.63 -8.79
N ILE A 232 -8.39 5.81 -7.74
CA ILE A 232 -7.71 6.22 -6.50
C ILE A 232 -6.22 6.30 -6.86
N GLU A 233 -5.51 7.34 -6.42
CA GLU A 233 -4.06 7.45 -6.65
C GLU A 233 -3.33 6.38 -5.84
N LEU A 234 -3.26 5.15 -6.36
CA LEU A 234 -2.70 4.03 -5.65
C LEU A 234 -1.22 3.89 -5.96
N THR A 235 -0.38 4.23 -4.97
CA THR A 235 1.08 4.09 -5.05
C THR A 235 1.52 2.64 -4.88
N ARG A 236 1.06 1.80 -5.81
CA ARG A 236 1.38 0.36 -5.93
C ARG A 236 2.87 0.14 -5.82
N ARG A 237 3.29 -0.73 -4.89
CA ARG A 237 4.67 -1.22 -4.81
C ARG A 237 4.66 -2.73 -4.78
N ILE A 238 5.62 -3.29 -5.51
CA ILE A 238 5.73 -4.72 -5.77
C ILE A 238 7.14 -5.14 -5.36
N SER A 239 7.25 -6.16 -4.50
CA SER A 239 8.51 -6.86 -4.19
C SER A 239 8.54 -8.20 -4.93
N TRP A 240 9.76 -8.66 -5.18
CA TRP A 240 10.10 -9.91 -5.85
C TRP A 240 11.37 -10.38 -5.16
N ASP A 241 11.49 -11.68 -4.87
CA ASP A 241 12.64 -12.22 -4.14
C ASP A 241 13.64 -12.87 -5.10
N ASP A 242 14.87 -12.35 -5.02
CA ASP A 242 15.93 -12.49 -6.03
C ASP A 242 15.53 -12.04 -7.46
N ALA A 243 16.50 -12.00 -8.37
CA ALA A 243 16.27 -11.82 -9.80
C ALA A 243 15.69 -13.07 -10.49
N SER A 244 15.54 -14.19 -9.77
CA SER A 244 15.03 -15.46 -10.28
C SER A 244 13.51 -15.60 -10.19
N SER A 245 12.85 -15.15 -9.11
CA SER A 245 11.40 -15.36 -8.94
C SER A 245 10.59 -14.72 -10.07
N GLU A 246 9.64 -15.48 -10.60
CA GLU A 246 8.79 -15.12 -11.74
C GLU A 246 7.51 -14.38 -11.30
N PHE A 247 7.23 -14.34 -9.99
CA PHE A 247 5.96 -13.92 -9.41
C PHE A 247 6.12 -12.90 -8.27
N THR A 248 5.05 -12.14 -8.01
CA THR A 248 5.04 -11.11 -6.96
C THR A 248 4.85 -11.77 -5.60
N SER A 249 5.86 -11.77 -4.74
CA SER A 249 5.69 -12.18 -3.34
C SER A 249 4.89 -11.18 -2.51
N SER A 250 5.01 -9.88 -2.80
CA SER A 250 4.25 -8.88 -2.01
C SER A 250 3.84 -7.60 -2.73
N GLY A 251 2.66 -7.12 -2.36
CA GLY A 251 2.05 -5.87 -2.85
C GLY A 251 1.76 -4.84 -1.75
N LEU A 252 1.63 -3.56 -2.15
CA LEU A 252 1.17 -2.47 -1.29
C LEU A 252 0.05 -1.66 -1.96
N VAL A 253 -1.08 -1.52 -1.27
CA VAL A 253 -2.26 -0.73 -1.63
C VAL A 253 -2.36 0.48 -0.68
N GLU A 254 -2.10 1.69 -1.17
CA GLU A 254 -2.20 2.96 -0.42
C GLU A 254 -3.44 3.79 -0.84
N LEU A 255 -4.59 3.60 -0.20
CA LEU A 255 -5.83 4.33 -0.50
C LEU A 255 -5.77 5.77 0.05
N TYR A 256 -6.02 6.80 -0.76
CA TYR A 256 -5.95 8.19 -0.28
C TYR A 256 -7.28 8.58 0.40
N ASP A 257 -7.20 9.15 1.61
CA ASP A 257 -8.34 9.42 2.51
C ASP A 257 -9.51 10.17 1.84
N ASN A 258 -9.18 11.22 1.10
CA ASN A 258 -10.09 12.10 0.38
C ASN A 258 -10.63 11.53 -0.95
N HIS A 259 -10.17 10.35 -1.37
CA HIS A 259 -10.55 9.70 -2.63
C HIS A 259 -11.12 8.27 -2.46
N ILE A 260 -11.33 7.80 -1.23
CA ILE A 260 -11.99 6.51 -0.97
C ILE A 260 -13.43 6.55 -1.52
N PRO A 261 -13.84 5.64 -2.44
CA PRO A 261 -15.20 5.61 -2.95
C PRO A 261 -16.22 5.37 -1.81
N PRO A 262 -17.31 6.15 -1.74
CA PRO A 262 -18.31 6.03 -0.68
C PRO A 262 -19.30 4.89 -0.92
N ASP A 263 -19.35 4.32 -2.12
CA ASP A 263 -20.22 3.20 -2.50
C ASP A 263 -19.45 1.89 -2.67
N ASP A 264 -20.07 0.80 -2.23
CA ASP A 264 -19.51 -0.56 -2.27
C ASP A 264 -19.10 -1.01 -3.69
N ALA A 265 -19.83 -0.59 -4.71
CA ALA A 265 -19.63 -1.06 -6.08
C ALA A 265 -18.35 -0.48 -6.70
N THR A 266 -18.18 0.85 -6.63
CA THR A 266 -16.96 1.54 -7.07
C THR A 266 -15.77 1.10 -6.22
N PHE A 267 -15.94 0.94 -4.91
CA PHE A 267 -14.88 0.47 -4.03
C PHE A 267 -14.40 -0.95 -4.41
N PHE A 268 -15.33 -1.89 -4.65
CA PHE A 268 -15.01 -3.26 -5.07
C PHE A 268 -14.31 -3.31 -6.43
N VAL A 269 -14.81 -2.57 -7.43
CA VAL A 269 -14.19 -2.50 -8.77
C VAL A 269 -12.76 -1.95 -8.71
N VAL A 270 -12.51 -0.95 -7.85
CA VAL A 270 -11.12 -0.50 -7.62
C VAL A 270 -10.30 -1.59 -6.95
N ALA A 271 -10.74 -2.16 -5.82
CA ALA A 271 -9.97 -3.21 -5.12
C ALA A 271 -9.59 -4.38 -6.05
N LEU A 272 -10.52 -4.80 -6.94
CA LEU A 272 -10.29 -5.87 -7.92
C LEU A 272 -9.25 -5.49 -8.97
N HIS A 273 -9.36 -4.31 -9.58
CA HIS A 273 -8.37 -3.76 -10.52
C HIS A 273 -6.96 -3.73 -9.90
N GLU A 274 -6.87 -3.25 -8.65
CA GLU A 274 -5.61 -2.95 -7.97
C GLU A 274 -4.83 -4.20 -7.58
N ILE A 275 -5.51 -5.27 -7.17
CA ILE A 275 -4.90 -6.58 -6.92
C ILE A 275 -4.35 -7.18 -8.23
N GLY A 276 -5.05 -7.04 -9.36
CA GLY A 276 -4.54 -7.49 -10.67
C GLY A 276 -3.18 -6.88 -11.07
N HIS A 277 -2.92 -5.62 -10.70
CA HIS A 277 -1.60 -4.99 -10.93
C HIS A 277 -0.50 -5.57 -10.03
N ILE A 278 -0.85 -5.97 -8.80
CA ILE A 278 0.07 -6.63 -7.86
C ILE A 278 0.43 -8.02 -8.38
N LEU A 279 -0.56 -8.77 -8.89
CA LEU A 279 -0.38 -10.05 -9.58
C LEU A 279 0.43 -9.97 -10.90
N GLY A 280 0.98 -8.81 -11.25
CA GLY A 280 1.94 -8.67 -12.34
C GLY A 280 1.37 -8.11 -13.64
N ILE A 281 0.06 -7.84 -13.70
CA ILE A 281 -0.62 -7.18 -14.84
C ILE A 281 -0.27 -5.68 -14.84
N SER A 282 1.01 -5.37 -15.01
CA SER A 282 1.58 -4.03 -14.91
C SER A 282 2.88 -3.92 -15.70
N HIS A 283 3.33 -2.68 -15.95
CA HIS A 283 4.58 -2.38 -16.67
C HIS A 283 5.79 -3.25 -16.24
N LYS A 284 5.92 -3.55 -14.94
CA LYS A 284 7.03 -4.37 -14.43
C LYS A 284 6.92 -5.84 -14.86
N GLY A 285 5.77 -6.48 -14.64
CA GLY A 285 5.55 -7.87 -15.00
C GLY A 285 5.58 -8.07 -16.52
N PHE A 286 4.93 -7.17 -17.27
CA PHE A 286 4.96 -7.22 -18.73
C PHE A 286 6.38 -7.04 -19.32
N LEU A 287 7.20 -6.14 -18.78
CA LEU A 287 8.62 -6.06 -19.16
C LEU A 287 9.41 -7.31 -18.78
N ARG A 288 9.20 -7.88 -17.59
CA ARG A 288 9.88 -9.12 -17.13
C ARG A 288 9.58 -10.29 -18.08
N SER A 289 8.32 -10.43 -18.50
CA SER A 289 7.85 -11.51 -19.38
C SER A 289 8.32 -11.43 -20.84
N GLY A 290 8.80 -10.26 -21.28
CA GLY A 290 9.11 -10.01 -22.69
C GLY A 290 7.88 -9.87 -23.62
N TYR A 291 6.66 -10.04 -23.11
CA TYR A 291 5.41 -9.88 -23.88
C TYR A 291 4.94 -8.42 -24.00
N PHE A 292 5.65 -7.46 -23.41
CA PHE A 292 5.44 -6.04 -23.72
C PHE A 292 6.19 -5.64 -25.00
N ARG A 293 5.49 -5.05 -25.98
CA ARG A 293 6.14 -4.35 -27.11
C ARG A 293 5.96 -2.84 -26.98
N PRO A 294 7.02 -2.11 -26.58
CA PRO A 294 7.09 -0.68 -26.81
C PRO A 294 7.16 -0.38 -28.30
N LEU A 295 6.52 0.71 -28.74
CA LEU A 295 7.17 1.59 -29.71
C LEU A 295 8.42 2.16 -29.01
N ASP A 296 9.57 2.13 -29.68
CA ASP A 296 10.91 2.31 -29.09
C ASP A 296 10.96 3.21 -27.83
N ILE A 297 11.47 2.68 -26.71
CA ILE A 297 11.54 3.39 -25.42
C ILE A 297 12.36 4.70 -25.50
N ALA A 298 13.18 4.86 -26.54
CA ALA A 298 13.91 6.10 -26.85
C ALA A 298 13.05 7.21 -27.50
N GLY A 299 11.82 6.92 -27.94
CA GLY A 299 10.92 7.84 -28.65
C GLY A 299 9.58 8.11 -27.98
N MET A 300 9.18 7.31 -26.98
CA MET A 300 7.95 7.55 -26.21
C MET A 300 8.03 8.87 -25.43
N SER A 301 6.95 9.64 -25.43
CA SER A 301 6.90 10.99 -24.85
C SER A 301 5.76 11.19 -23.86
N SER A 302 4.80 10.25 -23.79
CA SER A 302 3.60 10.44 -22.99
C SER A 302 3.00 9.14 -22.43
N HIS A 303 2.17 9.26 -21.38
CA HIS A 303 1.29 8.19 -20.91
C HIS A 303 0.07 7.95 -21.83
N THR A 304 0.03 8.59 -23.00
CA THR A 304 -1.04 8.45 -24.02
C THR A 304 -0.57 7.75 -25.30
N ASP A 305 0.71 7.38 -25.38
CA ASP A 305 1.26 6.58 -26.47
C ASP A 305 0.65 5.15 -26.39
N GLU A 306 0.18 4.60 -27.51
CA GLU A 306 -0.42 3.25 -27.56
C GLU A 306 0.69 2.18 -27.67
N THR A 307 0.54 1.10 -26.91
CA THR A 307 1.44 -0.07 -26.90
C THR A 307 0.60 -1.35 -26.90
N HIS A 308 1.21 -2.53 -27.03
CA HIS A 308 0.46 -3.78 -27.23
C HIS A 308 1.09 -4.93 -26.43
N PHE A 309 0.22 -5.73 -25.80
CA PHE A 309 0.63 -6.96 -25.11
C PHE A 309 0.57 -8.14 -26.08
N VAL A 310 1.72 -8.79 -26.33
CA VAL A 310 1.87 -9.85 -27.33
C VAL A 310 1.92 -11.26 -26.74
N GLY A 311 1.41 -11.42 -25.51
CA GLY A 311 1.24 -12.72 -24.86
C GLY A 311 0.37 -13.66 -25.71
N PRO A 312 0.86 -14.86 -26.09
CA PRO A 312 0.12 -15.77 -26.97
C PRO A 312 -1.27 -16.14 -26.47
N SER A 313 -1.46 -16.30 -25.16
CA SER A 313 -2.72 -16.67 -24.52
C SER A 313 -3.69 -15.48 -24.48
N ALA A 314 -3.24 -14.29 -24.08
CA ALA A 314 -4.03 -13.06 -24.12
C ALA A 314 -4.49 -12.71 -25.54
N VAL A 315 -3.59 -12.80 -26.53
CA VAL A 315 -3.90 -12.56 -27.96
C VAL A 315 -4.90 -13.59 -28.50
N LYS A 316 -4.73 -14.88 -28.18
CA LYS A 316 -5.69 -15.95 -28.52
C LYS A 316 -7.08 -15.65 -27.97
N HIS A 317 -7.19 -15.22 -26.71
CA HIS A 317 -8.48 -14.98 -26.07
C HIS A 317 -9.14 -13.67 -26.52
N PHE A 318 -8.35 -12.62 -26.80
CA PHE A 318 -8.82 -11.40 -27.47
C PHE A 318 -9.50 -11.73 -28.81
N ASP A 319 -8.87 -12.59 -29.62
CA ASP A 319 -9.41 -13.05 -30.90
C ASP A 319 -10.68 -13.94 -30.74
N LEU A 320 -10.83 -14.65 -29.61
CA LEU A 320 -12.04 -15.41 -29.28
C LEU A 320 -13.21 -14.51 -28.85
N MET A 321 -12.94 -13.38 -28.18
CA MET A 321 -13.94 -12.35 -27.80
C MET A 321 -14.32 -11.44 -28.99
N GLY A 322 -14.27 -11.96 -30.23
CA GLY A 322 -14.55 -11.21 -31.47
C GLY A 322 -13.40 -10.36 -32.01
N GLY A 323 -12.27 -10.27 -31.29
CA GLY A 323 -11.10 -9.44 -31.63
C GLY A 323 -10.46 -9.74 -32.99
N ARG A 324 -10.79 -10.86 -33.64
CA ARG A 324 -10.45 -11.16 -35.04
C ARG A 324 -10.87 -10.04 -36.01
N GLN A 325 -11.98 -9.35 -35.72
CA GLN A 325 -12.49 -8.25 -36.53
C GLN A 325 -11.81 -6.89 -36.22
N TYR A 326 -11.10 -6.80 -35.10
CA TYR A 326 -10.32 -5.61 -34.73
C TYR A 326 -9.13 -5.43 -35.69
N ARG A 327 -9.02 -4.24 -36.28
CA ARG A 327 -8.07 -3.92 -37.37
C ARG A 327 -6.72 -3.38 -36.91
N GLY A 328 -6.59 -2.99 -35.64
CA GLY A 328 -5.30 -2.68 -35.03
C GLY A 328 -4.61 -3.94 -34.51
N ASP A 329 -3.42 -3.75 -33.93
CA ASP A 329 -2.71 -4.81 -33.22
C ASP A 329 -3.51 -5.31 -32.01
N LYS A 330 -3.33 -6.59 -31.67
CA LYS A 330 -4.15 -7.28 -30.67
C LYS A 330 -3.73 -6.90 -29.25
N VAL A 331 -4.69 -6.94 -28.32
CA VAL A 331 -4.52 -6.49 -26.91
C VAL A 331 -3.84 -5.11 -26.82
N PRO A 332 -4.46 -4.05 -27.40
CA PRO A 332 -3.94 -2.70 -27.27
C PRO A 332 -4.00 -2.23 -25.83
N MET A 333 -2.98 -1.48 -25.44
CA MET A 333 -2.72 -0.96 -24.11
C MET A 333 -2.67 0.56 -24.13
N ARG A 334 -2.93 1.21 -22.99
CA ARG A 334 -2.81 2.65 -22.84
C ARG A 334 -1.75 2.98 -21.78
N GLY A 335 -0.62 3.54 -22.23
CA GLY A 335 0.59 3.63 -21.42
C GLY A 335 1.21 2.24 -21.25
N PHE A 336 1.45 1.81 -20.00
CA PHE A 336 2.32 0.66 -19.71
C PHE A 336 1.71 -0.45 -18.83
N SER A 337 0.56 -0.21 -18.19
CA SER A 337 -0.03 -1.17 -17.21
C SER A 337 -1.51 -1.47 -17.43
N HIS A 338 -2.17 -0.86 -18.41
CA HIS A 338 -3.62 -0.92 -18.54
C HIS A 338 -4.01 -1.26 -19.99
N TRP A 339 -5.10 -2.00 -20.16
CA TRP A 339 -5.67 -2.18 -21.49
C TRP A 339 -6.23 -0.85 -22.03
N ASN A 340 -6.18 -0.68 -23.35
CA ASN A 340 -6.85 0.43 -24.01
C ASN A 340 -8.35 0.22 -23.87
N ALA A 341 -9.05 1.20 -23.28
CA ALA A 341 -10.50 1.19 -23.09
C ALA A 341 -11.28 1.21 -24.43
N ASN A 342 -10.58 1.21 -25.57
CA ASN A 342 -11.06 0.82 -26.88
C ASN A 342 -10.08 -0.27 -27.41
N PRO A 343 -10.46 -1.56 -27.50
CA PRO A 343 -11.80 -2.14 -27.36
C PRO A 343 -12.18 -2.61 -25.94
N LEU A 344 -11.24 -2.68 -24.99
CA LEU A 344 -11.40 -3.42 -23.73
C LEU A 344 -12.16 -2.63 -22.64
N ARG A 345 -13.18 -1.84 -23.00
CA ARG A 345 -13.90 -0.94 -22.08
C ARG A 345 -14.53 -1.63 -20.86
N ASN A 346 -14.92 -2.89 -21.02
CA ASN A 346 -15.62 -3.69 -20.01
C ASN A 346 -14.69 -4.69 -19.28
N ASP A 347 -13.38 -4.67 -19.54
CA ASP A 347 -12.42 -5.43 -18.74
C ASP A 347 -11.97 -4.63 -17.51
N ILE A 348 -11.77 -5.33 -16.40
CA ILE A 348 -11.39 -4.73 -15.10
C ILE A 348 -10.06 -3.98 -15.16
N MET A 349 -9.08 -4.42 -15.95
CA MET A 349 -7.74 -3.83 -16.08
C MET A 349 -7.67 -2.71 -17.14
N ALA A 350 -8.83 -2.27 -17.65
CA ALA A 350 -8.93 -1.17 -18.58
C ALA A 350 -8.46 0.16 -17.97
N SER A 351 -7.94 1.04 -18.83
CA SER A 351 -7.44 2.38 -18.50
C SER A 351 -8.53 3.42 -18.13
N ARG A 352 -9.74 2.97 -17.78
CA ARG A 352 -10.88 3.74 -17.29
C ARG A 352 -11.77 2.84 -16.42
N ILE A 353 -12.05 3.23 -15.18
CA ILE A 353 -12.99 2.52 -14.30
C ILE A 353 -14.40 2.48 -14.93
N ASN A 354 -15.05 1.32 -14.81
CA ASN A 354 -16.38 1.04 -15.33
C ASN A 354 -17.09 0.08 -14.36
N LEU A 355 -18.28 0.43 -13.88
CA LEU A 355 -18.95 -0.30 -12.79
C LEU A 355 -19.53 -1.66 -13.20
N GLY A 356 -19.57 -1.95 -14.50
CA GLY A 356 -19.89 -3.27 -15.05
C GLY A 356 -18.68 -4.03 -15.59
N ALA A 357 -17.46 -3.67 -15.18
CA ALA A 357 -16.24 -4.34 -15.64
C ALA A 357 -15.99 -5.65 -14.88
N GLY A 358 -15.45 -6.65 -15.60
CA GLY A 358 -15.10 -7.97 -15.06
C GLY A 358 -13.73 -8.46 -15.53
N ILE A 359 -13.25 -9.58 -15.00
CA ILE A 359 -12.00 -10.22 -15.39
C ILE A 359 -12.22 -10.93 -16.73
N SER A 360 -11.84 -10.34 -17.86
CA SER A 360 -12.04 -10.99 -19.17
C SER A 360 -11.07 -12.14 -19.41
N LEU A 361 -11.37 -12.96 -20.42
CA LEU A 361 -10.46 -14.00 -20.93
C LEU A 361 -9.12 -13.42 -21.44
N VAL A 362 -9.04 -12.13 -21.81
CA VAL A 362 -7.74 -11.46 -22.13
C VAL A 362 -6.90 -11.30 -20.87
N THR A 363 -7.53 -10.90 -19.76
CA THR A 363 -6.88 -10.69 -18.46
C THR A 363 -6.44 -12.01 -17.83
N VAL A 364 -7.28 -13.05 -17.88
CA VAL A 364 -6.89 -14.42 -17.49
C VAL A 364 -5.79 -14.96 -18.43
N GLY A 365 -5.90 -14.67 -19.73
CA GLY A 365 -4.85 -15.00 -20.71
C GLY A 365 -3.51 -14.33 -20.40
N ALA A 366 -3.53 -13.08 -19.97
CA ALA A 366 -2.31 -12.36 -19.59
C ALA A 366 -1.64 -12.96 -18.34
N LEU A 367 -2.41 -13.41 -17.34
CA LEU A 367 -1.86 -14.16 -16.20
C LEU A 367 -1.24 -15.50 -16.64
N SER A 368 -1.90 -16.22 -17.55
CA SER A 368 -1.33 -17.44 -18.17
C SER A 368 -0.02 -17.17 -18.92
N ASP A 369 0.09 -16.03 -19.62
CA ASP A 369 1.33 -15.61 -20.29
C ASP A 369 2.40 -15.12 -19.30
N LEU A 370 2.02 -14.65 -18.11
CA LEU A 370 2.94 -14.31 -17.01
C LEU A 370 3.45 -15.54 -16.24
N GLY A 371 2.90 -16.72 -16.48
CA GLY A 371 3.37 -18.01 -15.93
C GLY A 371 2.42 -18.67 -14.92
N TYR A 372 1.37 -18.00 -14.47
CA TYR A 372 0.42 -18.58 -13.50
C TYR A 372 -0.41 -19.72 -14.11
N GLU A 373 -0.70 -20.76 -13.34
CA GLU A 373 -1.74 -21.73 -13.69
C GLU A 373 -3.13 -21.13 -13.41
N VAL A 374 -3.96 -21.03 -14.45
CA VAL A 374 -5.21 -20.26 -14.40
C VAL A 374 -6.45 -20.99 -14.91
N ASN A 375 -7.56 -20.72 -14.22
CA ASN A 375 -8.90 -21.18 -14.53
C ASN A 375 -9.62 -20.22 -15.49
N PHE A 376 -9.51 -20.47 -16.79
CA PHE A 376 -10.28 -19.74 -17.81
C PHE A 376 -11.82 -19.83 -17.64
N GLY A 377 -12.32 -20.81 -16.88
CA GLY A 377 -13.73 -20.92 -16.51
C GLY A 377 -14.19 -19.92 -15.45
N ALA A 378 -13.26 -19.21 -14.80
CA ALA A 378 -13.53 -18.12 -13.86
C ALA A 378 -13.44 -16.72 -14.49
N ALA A 379 -13.26 -16.58 -15.80
CA ALA A 379 -13.42 -15.30 -16.47
C ALA A 379 -14.89 -14.83 -16.45
N ASP A 380 -15.10 -13.52 -16.34
CA ASP A 380 -16.41 -12.88 -16.53
C ASP A 380 -16.76 -12.77 -18.02
N ASP A 381 -18.07 -12.72 -18.33
CA ASP A 381 -18.59 -12.57 -19.70
C ASP A 381 -18.43 -11.12 -20.18
N VAL A 382 -17.23 -10.81 -20.69
CA VAL A 382 -16.81 -9.47 -21.10
C VAL A 382 -16.78 -9.34 -22.62
N GLU A 383 -17.61 -8.45 -23.17
CA GLU A 383 -17.59 -8.14 -24.59
C GLU A 383 -16.61 -7.00 -24.94
N LEU A 384 -15.97 -7.12 -26.10
CA LEU A 384 -15.14 -6.07 -26.69
C LEU A 384 -16.03 -4.99 -27.33
N GLU A 385 -15.85 -3.72 -26.91
CA GLU A 385 -16.56 -2.55 -27.44
C GLU A 385 -15.59 -1.62 -28.18
N TRP A 386 -15.65 -1.56 -29.53
CA TRP A 386 -14.94 -0.54 -30.29
C TRP A 386 -15.85 0.25 -31.24
N ASP A 387 -15.50 1.51 -31.44
CA ASP A 387 -16.24 2.41 -32.33
C ASP A 387 -15.73 2.22 -33.77
N HIS A 388 -16.49 1.48 -34.57
CA HIS A 388 -16.32 1.55 -36.03
C HIS A 388 -16.81 2.93 -36.49
N GLY A 389 -16.09 3.58 -37.41
CA GLY A 389 -16.36 4.96 -37.88
C GLY A 389 -17.68 5.19 -38.64
N SER A 390 -18.69 4.33 -38.46
CA SER A 390 -20.07 4.47 -38.92
C SER A 390 -21.10 3.78 -38.01
N GLY A 391 -20.74 3.33 -36.80
CA GLY A 391 -21.69 2.82 -35.80
C GLY A 391 -21.10 1.83 -34.80
N LYS A 392 -21.70 1.76 -33.60
CA LYS A 392 -21.38 0.75 -32.58
C LYS A 392 -21.70 -0.65 -33.08
N ALA A 393 -20.75 -1.57 -32.96
CA ALA A 393 -20.99 -3.01 -33.10
C ALA A 393 -20.78 -3.69 -31.74
N THR A 394 -21.88 -4.10 -31.10
CA THR A 394 -21.86 -5.02 -29.95
C THR A 394 -21.97 -6.44 -30.51
N ILE A 395 -20.89 -7.21 -30.44
CA ILE A 395 -20.82 -8.55 -31.04
C ILE A 395 -21.08 -9.61 -29.97
N HIS A 396 -22.37 -9.87 -29.72
CA HIS A 396 -22.80 -10.93 -28.82
C HIS A 396 -22.34 -12.30 -29.30
N HIS A 397 -21.34 -12.86 -28.60
CA HIS A 397 -20.91 -14.25 -28.77
C HIS A 397 -21.14 -15.01 -27.47
N HIS A 398 -22.22 -15.79 -27.40
CA HIS A 398 -22.37 -16.79 -26.35
C HIS A 398 -21.17 -17.73 -26.36
N HIS A 399 -20.33 -17.63 -25.34
CA HIS A 399 -19.25 -18.57 -25.10
C HIS A 399 -19.85 -19.98 -24.95
N PRO A 400 -19.31 -21.01 -25.66
CA PRO A 400 -19.71 -22.38 -25.40
C PRO A 400 -19.32 -22.70 -23.96
N HIS A 401 -20.30 -23.08 -23.13
CA HIS A 401 -20.10 -23.25 -21.69
C HIS A 401 -18.90 -24.16 -21.40
N TYR A 402 -17.84 -23.58 -20.82
CA TYR A 402 -16.81 -24.38 -20.15
C TYR A 402 -17.50 -25.12 -19.01
N VAL A 403 -17.51 -26.46 -19.11
CA VAL A 403 -18.34 -27.29 -18.25
C VAL A 403 -17.83 -27.19 -16.82
N ARG A 404 -18.67 -26.67 -15.92
CA ARG A 404 -18.43 -26.76 -14.48
C ARG A 404 -18.26 -28.23 -14.11
N VAL A 405 -17.05 -28.61 -13.71
CA VAL A 405 -16.85 -29.88 -13.00
C VAL A 405 -17.57 -29.73 -11.67
N ALA A 406 -18.63 -30.51 -11.47
CA ALA A 406 -19.33 -30.53 -10.19
C ALA A 406 -18.43 -31.19 -9.13
N PRO A 407 -18.41 -30.70 -7.88
CA PRO A 407 -17.73 -31.40 -6.80
C PRO A 407 -18.33 -32.80 -6.60
N PRO A 408 -17.55 -33.78 -6.13
CA PRO A 408 -18.05 -35.12 -5.85
C PRO A 408 -19.17 -35.11 -4.80
N GLN A 409 -20.07 -36.10 -4.90
CA GLN A 409 -21.21 -36.31 -4.00
C GLN A 409 -20.83 -37.14 -2.76
#